data_AF-A0A0R3M4T1-F1
#
_entry.id   AF-A0A0R3M4T1-F1
#
_cell.length_a   1.000
_cell.length_b   1.000
_cell.length_c   1.000
_cell.angle_alpha   90.00
_cell.angle_beta   90.00
_cell.angle_gamma   90.00
#
_symmetry.space_group_name_H-M   'P 1'
#
loop_
_entity.id
_entity.type
_entity.pdbx_description
1 polymer ?
#
loop_
_entity_poly.entity_id
_entity_poly.type
_entity_poly.pdbx_seq_one_letter_code
_entity_poly.pdbx_strand_id
1 'polypeptide(L)'
;MGGDFIGRWPAGSGRKTARQAKPGQYSAKVLACGSLLLSCVIVAGMATQTALAEIAAPAATRVAANEKEQDGPGVAQASHTQKSEPETILRQPEVQKPAPEAAVQMPEARKSSHEAKDLPVPQLVLPGDLAKKIGQKIWLNETGGKIDAITSWSANEEFASLGIGHFIWFPVGKWLPFEESFPALLEFMRKKNVRLPAWLDQTQIPANPWTSRAEFRKNSNSPQMKELRQFLLDTVAEQTQFMVERAQGAMEKILKTTPDGAEREHIVIQFTRVIRASENFYPLIDYINFKGEGTNPNEAAMNRETGRRQGWGLKQVLLKMNGDTSDPKAVRAEFADAAQFVLQQRVRNLPSNRVFEAGWLRRVATYRPIADPESSPKRALRKSLRVTAAQ
;
A
#
# COMPACT_ATOMS: atom_id res chain seq x y z
N MET A 1 56.08 8.05 -1.76
CA MET A 1 57.26 8.51 -2.55
C MET A 1 56.70 9.13 -3.83
N GLY A 2 57.09 10.29 -4.35
CA GLY A 2 57.75 11.52 -3.82
C GLY A 2 56.98 12.74 -4.41
N GLY A 3 57.19 14.02 -4.10
CA GLY A 3 58.46 14.77 -4.03
C GLY A 3 59.04 14.97 -5.43
N ASP A 4 59.35 16.17 -5.97
CA ASP A 4 59.26 17.57 -5.47
C ASP A 4 59.36 18.56 -6.68
N PHE A 5 58.58 19.65 -6.78
CA PHE A 5 58.85 21.06 -6.38
C PHE A 5 59.62 21.94 -7.43
N ILE A 6 59.33 23.26 -7.51
CA ILE A 6 59.95 24.29 -8.42
C ILE A 6 59.48 24.16 -9.91
N GLY A 7 59.38 25.17 -10.82
CA GLY A 7 59.52 26.65 -10.83
C GLY A 7 59.72 27.20 -12.28
N ARG A 8 59.82 28.50 -12.63
CA ARG A 8 59.58 29.78 -11.92
C ARG A 8 59.61 31.05 -12.86
N TRP A 9 58.47 31.69 -13.18
CA TRP A 9 58.30 33.13 -13.58
C TRP A 9 58.78 33.62 -14.98
N PRO A 10 58.49 34.86 -15.49
CA PRO A 10 57.78 36.02 -14.88
C PRO A 10 56.70 36.79 -15.73
N ALA A 11 56.09 37.81 -15.08
CA ALA A 11 55.59 39.12 -15.58
C ALA A 11 54.19 39.27 -16.24
N GLY A 12 53.39 40.26 -15.76
CA GLY A 12 52.03 40.57 -16.28
C GLY A 12 51.13 41.57 -15.52
N SER A 13 51.68 42.56 -14.78
CA SER A 13 51.08 43.84 -14.30
C SER A 13 49.54 44.03 -14.06
N GLY A 14 49.13 44.56 -12.88
CA GLY A 14 47.85 45.31 -12.79
C GLY A 14 47.23 45.71 -11.42
N ARG A 15 47.66 46.85 -10.82
CA ARG A 15 46.93 47.70 -9.81
C ARG A 15 46.48 47.05 -8.47
N LYS A 16 46.08 47.80 -7.43
CA LYS A 16 46.78 48.83 -6.60
C LYS A 16 46.01 49.00 -5.25
N THR A 17 46.67 49.37 -4.15
CA THR A 17 46.10 49.25 -2.77
C THR A 17 46.32 50.45 -1.83
N ALA A 18 45.29 50.84 -1.06
CA ALA A 18 45.33 51.42 0.32
C ALA A 18 43.89 51.48 0.87
N ARG A 19 43.46 51.23 2.12
CA ARG A 19 43.95 51.25 3.54
C ARG A 19 43.55 52.48 4.39
N GLN A 20 42.57 52.23 5.28
CA GLN A 20 42.37 52.74 6.67
C GLN A 20 42.21 54.24 6.98
N ALA A 21 41.11 54.54 7.70
CA ALA A 21 40.98 55.63 8.68
C ALA A 21 40.05 55.19 9.84
N LYS A 22 39.93 55.99 10.91
CA LYS A 22 39.26 55.66 12.20
C LYS A 22 37.82 56.24 12.32
N PRO A 23 36.99 55.81 13.29
CA PRO A 23 35.56 56.13 13.34
C PRO A 23 35.25 57.54 13.86
N GLY A 24 34.08 58.05 13.50
CA GLY A 24 33.50 59.31 13.99
C GLY A 24 32.05 59.13 14.47
N GLN A 25 31.60 60.03 15.36
CA GLN A 25 30.27 60.00 15.97
C GLN A 25 29.20 60.50 15.01
N TYR A 26 27.98 59.94 15.07
CA TYR A 26 26.77 60.61 14.61
C TYR A 26 25.67 60.52 15.67
N SER A 27 24.95 61.62 15.84
CA SER A 27 23.86 61.77 16.80
C SER A 27 22.51 61.70 16.09
N ALA A 28 21.56 60.98 16.67
CA ALA A 28 20.15 60.99 16.27
C ALA A 28 19.29 61.10 17.53
N LYS A 29 18.36 62.06 17.55
CA LYS A 29 17.48 62.30 18.70
C LYS A 29 16.18 61.51 18.58
N VAL A 30 15.86 60.80 19.67
CA VAL A 30 14.55 60.75 20.34
C VAL A 30 13.29 60.83 19.46
N LEU A 31 12.53 59.73 19.45
CA LEU A 31 11.11 59.79 19.80
C LEU A 31 10.67 58.45 20.40
N ALA A 32 9.67 58.47 21.28
CA ALA A 32 9.33 57.36 22.15
C ALA A 32 7.86 56.94 22.03
N CYS A 33 7.65 55.63 21.92
CA CYS A 33 6.47 54.92 22.42
C CYS A 33 6.99 53.62 23.07
N GLY A 34 6.38 53.10 24.12
CA GLY A 34 5.09 53.47 24.70
C GLY A 34 4.33 52.17 24.97
N SER A 35 4.49 51.64 26.18
CA SER A 35 3.99 50.32 26.57
C SER A 35 2.47 50.21 26.45
N LEU A 36 1.97 49.09 25.94
CA LEU A 36 0.61 48.62 26.22
C LEU A 36 0.54 47.09 26.09
N LEU A 37 0.55 46.40 27.24
CA LEU A 37 0.03 45.04 27.33
C LEU A 37 -1.50 45.12 27.29
N LEU A 38 -2.13 44.46 26.32
CA LEU A 38 -3.59 44.38 26.28
C LEU A 38 -4.05 42.91 26.25
N SER A 39 -4.51 42.44 27.41
CA SER A 39 -5.13 41.13 27.57
C SER A 39 -6.56 41.16 27.04
N CYS A 40 -6.80 40.64 25.85
CA CYS A 40 -8.16 40.47 25.31
C CYS A 40 -8.59 39.00 25.37
N VAL A 41 -9.32 38.65 26.43
CA VAL A 41 -10.16 37.45 26.46
C VAL A 41 -11.26 37.64 25.41
N ILE A 42 -11.36 36.72 24.44
CA ILE A 42 -12.52 36.61 23.55
C ILE A 42 -13.29 35.35 23.94
N VAL A 43 -14.58 35.54 24.20
CA VAL A 43 -15.49 34.47 24.67
C VAL A 43 -15.74 33.47 23.55
N ALA A 44 -15.48 32.18 23.82
CA ALA A 44 -15.89 31.10 22.94
C ALA A 44 -17.42 30.89 23.07
N GLY A 45 -18.18 31.22 22.03
CA GLY A 45 -19.63 31.28 22.14
C GLY A 45 -20.41 31.39 20.83
N MET A 46 -20.12 30.57 19.83
CA MET A 46 -21.05 30.32 18.70
C MET A 46 -21.15 28.83 18.37
N ALA A 47 -22.34 28.42 17.89
CA ALA A 47 -22.76 27.03 17.82
C ALA A 47 -21.98 26.18 16.79
N THR A 48 -21.52 25.00 17.24
CA THR A 48 -21.15 23.91 16.34
C THR A 48 -22.41 23.28 15.73
N GLN A 49 -22.79 23.71 14.53
CA GLN A 49 -23.78 22.96 13.73
C GLN A 49 -23.19 21.60 13.33
N THR A 50 -23.88 20.53 13.69
CA THR A 50 -23.50 19.15 13.38
C THR A 50 -23.81 18.80 11.92
N ALA A 51 -22.91 19.17 11.01
CA ALA A 51 -22.92 18.72 9.63
C ALA A 51 -22.57 17.22 9.53
N LEU A 52 -23.54 16.35 9.80
CA LEU A 52 -23.43 14.92 9.51
C LEU A 52 -23.36 14.73 7.98
N ALA A 53 -22.26 14.17 7.50
CA ALA A 53 -22.16 13.73 6.12
C ALA A 53 -22.95 12.42 5.95
N GLU A 54 -24.16 12.51 5.39
CA GLU A 54 -24.95 11.34 5.05
C GLU A 54 -24.21 10.42 4.07
N ILE A 55 -24.07 9.15 4.44
CA ILE A 55 -23.88 8.06 3.48
C ILE A 55 -25.16 7.22 3.53
N ALA A 56 -26.23 7.80 3.01
CA ALA A 56 -27.49 7.10 2.82
C ALA A 56 -27.31 6.04 1.70
N ALA A 57 -27.44 4.77 2.08
CA ALA A 57 -27.53 3.67 1.11
C ALA A 57 -29.01 3.38 0.84
N PRO A 58 -29.54 3.67 -0.38
CA PRO A 58 -30.92 3.32 -0.70
C PRO A 58 -31.08 1.80 -0.82
N ALA A 59 -32.19 1.28 -0.29
CA ALA A 59 -32.49 -0.15 -0.36
C ALA A 59 -32.88 -0.57 -1.78
N ALA A 60 -32.43 -1.75 -2.21
CA ALA A 60 -32.82 -2.33 -3.49
C ALA A 60 -34.21 -2.96 -3.42
N THR A 61 -35.24 -2.23 -3.87
CA THR A 61 -36.58 -2.77 -4.10
C THR A 61 -36.52 -3.91 -5.12
N ARG A 62 -36.95 -5.11 -4.72
CA ARG A 62 -37.12 -6.24 -5.64
C ARG A 62 -38.41 -6.07 -6.43
N VAL A 63 -38.29 -5.77 -7.72
CA VAL A 63 -39.36 -6.02 -8.69
C VAL A 63 -39.08 -7.39 -9.33
N ALA A 64 -40.10 -8.25 -9.39
CA ALA A 64 -40.01 -9.53 -10.06
C ALA A 64 -40.42 -9.38 -11.54
N ALA A 65 -39.62 -9.94 -12.44
CA ALA A 65 -40.06 -10.36 -13.77
C ALA A 65 -40.02 -11.89 -13.80
N ASN A 66 -41.04 -12.52 -14.36
CA ASN A 66 -41.28 -13.95 -14.23
C ASN A 66 -41.86 -14.48 -15.53
N GLU A 67 -41.00 -15.03 -16.39
CA GLU A 67 -41.39 -15.66 -17.64
C GLU A 67 -41.07 -17.15 -17.61
N LYS A 68 -42.14 -17.93 -17.81
CA LYS A 68 -42.14 -19.30 -18.32
C LYS A 68 -41.82 -19.20 -19.84
N GLU A 69 -41.74 -20.23 -20.66
CA GLU A 69 -42.43 -21.52 -20.63
C GLU A 69 -41.85 -22.47 -21.68
N GLN A 70 -41.88 -23.79 -21.42
CA GLN A 70 -41.98 -24.91 -22.40
C GLN A 70 -40.93 -25.05 -23.54
N ASP A 71 -40.69 -26.22 -24.14
CA ASP A 71 -41.09 -27.60 -23.81
C ASP A 71 -39.98 -28.61 -24.21
N GLY A 72 -40.16 -29.90 -23.90
CA GLY A 72 -39.36 -31.01 -24.45
C GLY A 72 -39.96 -31.58 -25.76
N PRO A 73 -39.77 -32.88 -26.09
CA PRO A 73 -38.90 -33.90 -25.45
C PRO A 73 -38.08 -34.75 -26.47
N GLY A 74 -37.31 -35.76 -26.03
CA GLY A 74 -37.03 -36.92 -26.91
C GLY A 74 -35.85 -37.88 -26.64
N VAL A 75 -36.19 -39.10 -26.19
CA VAL A 75 -35.66 -40.43 -26.65
C VAL A 75 -34.27 -40.98 -26.16
N ALA A 76 -34.33 -42.24 -25.66
CA ALA A 76 -33.32 -43.33 -25.48
C ALA A 76 -31.99 -43.04 -24.73
N GLN A 77 -31.53 -43.77 -23.71
CA GLN A 77 -31.44 -45.23 -23.38
C GLN A 77 -30.20 -46.00 -23.93
N ALA A 78 -29.18 -46.17 -23.08
CA ALA A 78 -28.39 -47.40 -22.83
C ALA A 78 -27.38 -47.09 -21.70
N SER A 79 -27.26 -47.75 -20.54
CA SER A 79 -27.34 -49.17 -20.10
C SER A 79 -25.98 -49.85 -19.97
N HIS A 80 -25.55 -49.99 -18.70
CA HIS A 80 -24.45 -50.79 -18.11
C HIS A 80 -23.65 -51.79 -18.96
N THR A 81 -22.34 -51.85 -18.68
CA THR A 81 -21.58 -53.11 -18.45
C THR A 81 -20.54 -52.88 -17.34
N GLN A 82 -20.01 -53.93 -16.70
CA GLN A 82 -19.27 -53.87 -15.43
C GLN A 82 -18.19 -54.98 -15.35
N LYS A 83 -17.12 -54.77 -14.56
CA LYS A 83 -15.96 -55.68 -14.31
C LYS A 83 -15.03 -55.88 -15.54
N SER A 84 -13.77 -56.34 -15.41
CA SER A 84 -13.11 -57.09 -14.31
C SER A 84 -11.67 -56.63 -14.02
N GLU A 85 -11.17 -56.99 -12.83
CA GLU A 85 -9.73 -57.12 -12.51
C GLU A 85 -9.13 -58.39 -13.18
N PRO A 86 -7.81 -58.63 -13.03
CA PRO A 86 -7.47 -59.80 -12.21
C PRO A 86 -6.28 -59.61 -11.25
N GLU A 87 -6.40 -60.27 -10.10
CA GLU A 87 -5.33 -60.70 -9.17
C GLU A 87 -4.74 -62.06 -9.69
N THR A 88 -3.67 -62.72 -9.24
CA THR A 88 -2.87 -62.75 -7.98
C THR A 88 -1.48 -63.40 -8.25
N ILE A 89 -0.71 -63.67 -7.18
CA ILE A 89 0.41 -64.66 -7.03
C ILE A 89 1.88 -64.18 -7.20
N LEU A 90 2.39 -63.55 -6.14
CA LEU A 90 3.44 -64.09 -5.25
C LEU A 90 4.71 -64.79 -5.82
N ARG A 91 5.91 -64.20 -5.60
CA ARG A 91 7.12 -64.88 -5.07
C ARG A 91 8.09 -63.92 -4.34
N GLN A 92 8.56 -64.34 -3.17
CA GLN A 92 9.81 -63.97 -2.47
C GLN A 92 10.58 -65.31 -2.24
N PRO A 93 11.92 -65.36 -2.02
CA PRO A 93 12.73 -64.67 -0.98
C PRO A 93 13.52 -63.45 -1.51
N GLU A 94 14.48 -62.80 -0.81
CA GLU A 94 15.29 -63.21 0.35
C GLU A 94 15.66 -62.04 1.31
N VAL A 95 16.30 -62.36 2.45
CA VAL A 95 16.51 -61.46 3.60
C VAL A 95 17.85 -60.73 3.53
N GLN A 96 17.83 -59.41 3.75
CA GLN A 96 18.98 -58.65 4.26
C GLN A 96 18.57 -57.74 5.44
N LYS A 97 19.52 -57.45 6.33
CA LYS A 97 19.32 -56.91 7.68
C LYS A 97 19.75 -55.44 7.76
N PRO A 98 19.02 -54.54 8.45
CA PRO A 98 19.24 -53.10 8.32
C PRO A 98 20.40 -52.54 9.15
N ALA A 99 21.09 -51.53 8.60
CA ALA A 99 21.97 -50.60 9.30
C ALA A 99 22.25 -49.37 8.40
N PRO A 100 22.60 -48.20 8.96
CA PRO A 100 22.03 -47.60 10.17
C PRO A 100 21.37 -46.23 9.88
N GLU A 101 20.76 -45.68 10.92
CA GLU A 101 20.13 -44.37 10.97
C GLU A 101 21.12 -43.23 10.60
N ALA A 102 20.82 -42.50 9.51
CA ALA A 102 21.64 -41.37 9.07
C ALA A 102 21.36 -40.13 9.92
N ALA A 103 22.10 -40.00 11.03
CA ALA A 103 21.99 -38.86 11.93
C ALA A 103 22.26 -37.53 11.19
N VAL A 104 21.25 -36.67 11.10
CA VAL A 104 21.36 -35.32 10.55
C VAL A 104 22.17 -34.46 11.52
N GLN A 105 23.49 -34.40 11.31
CA GLN A 105 24.38 -33.54 12.09
C GLN A 105 24.02 -32.07 11.85
N MET A 106 23.74 -31.34 12.91
CA MET A 106 23.60 -29.88 12.86
C MET A 106 24.97 -29.25 12.59
N PRO A 107 25.10 -28.35 11.59
CA PRO A 107 26.29 -27.50 11.48
C PRO A 107 26.35 -26.55 12.69
N GLU A 108 27.47 -26.55 13.41
CA GLU A 108 27.67 -25.64 14.54
C GLU A 108 27.65 -24.17 14.11
N ALA A 109 26.94 -23.34 14.87
CA ALA A 109 26.79 -21.92 14.55
C ALA A 109 28.07 -21.12 14.85
N ARG A 110 28.94 -20.90 13.84
CA ARG A 110 30.02 -19.88 13.92
C ARG A 110 30.69 -19.44 12.59
N LYS A 111 29.90 -18.99 11.60
CA LYS A 111 30.40 -18.20 10.44
C LYS A 111 29.55 -16.98 10.02
N SER A 112 28.86 -16.33 10.97
CA SER A 112 28.43 -14.93 10.76
C SER A 112 29.69 -14.05 10.77
N SER A 113 30.01 -13.28 9.71
CA SER A 113 29.33 -12.00 9.45
C SER A 113 29.26 -11.58 7.96
N HIS A 114 29.64 -12.44 7.01
CA HIS A 114 29.86 -12.02 5.61
C HIS A 114 28.71 -12.30 4.62
N GLU A 115 27.82 -13.27 4.88
CA GLU A 115 26.76 -13.65 3.94
C GLU A 115 25.51 -12.76 3.99
N ALA A 116 25.33 -11.96 5.05
CA ALA A 116 24.13 -11.14 5.28
C ALA A 116 23.95 -9.95 4.30
N LYS A 117 24.87 -9.77 3.34
CA LYS A 117 24.84 -8.67 2.36
C LYS A 117 24.04 -8.98 1.10
N ASP A 118 23.99 -10.23 0.69
CA ASP A 118 23.42 -10.67 -0.60
C ASP A 118 22.28 -11.68 -0.42
N LEU A 119 21.35 -11.41 0.51
CA LEU A 119 20.07 -12.15 0.58
C LEU A 119 19.20 -11.74 -0.62
N PRO A 120 18.93 -12.62 -1.60
CA PRO A 120 18.27 -12.22 -2.83
C PRO A 120 16.78 -11.95 -2.57
N VAL A 121 16.39 -10.68 -2.65
CA VAL A 121 14.98 -10.26 -2.62
C VAL A 121 14.28 -10.90 -3.84
N PRO A 122 13.26 -11.75 -3.66
CA PRO A 122 12.57 -12.39 -4.79
C PRO A 122 11.95 -11.33 -5.71
N GLN A 123 11.95 -11.58 -7.03
CA GLN A 123 11.31 -10.68 -7.99
C GLN A 123 9.79 -10.93 -8.03
N LEU A 124 9.02 -9.88 -7.77
CA LEU A 124 7.57 -9.85 -7.90
C LEU A 124 7.22 -9.66 -9.39
N VAL A 125 6.81 -10.73 -10.06
CA VAL A 125 6.40 -10.71 -11.47
C VAL A 125 4.94 -11.14 -11.60
N LEU A 126 4.07 -10.27 -12.12
CA LEU A 126 2.67 -10.60 -12.41
C LEU A 126 2.39 -10.58 -13.93
N PRO A 127 1.85 -11.66 -14.51
CA PRO A 127 1.28 -11.64 -15.86
C PRO A 127 0.13 -10.62 -15.98
N GLY A 128 -0.07 -10.05 -17.17
CA GLY A 128 -1.02 -8.95 -17.41
C GLY A 128 -2.47 -9.23 -16.95
N ASP A 129 -3.00 -10.41 -17.22
CA ASP A 129 -4.36 -10.79 -16.78
C ASP A 129 -4.49 -10.93 -15.26
N LEU A 130 -3.43 -11.37 -14.59
CA LEU A 130 -3.39 -11.45 -13.14
C LEU A 130 -3.26 -10.04 -12.55
N ALA A 131 -2.39 -9.19 -13.12
CA ALA A 131 -2.30 -7.78 -12.76
C ALA A 131 -3.66 -7.07 -12.90
N LYS A 132 -4.41 -7.29 -13.99
CA LYS A 132 -5.75 -6.71 -14.17
C LYS A 132 -6.76 -7.15 -13.10
N LYS A 133 -6.78 -8.45 -12.74
CA LYS A 133 -7.63 -8.99 -11.65
C LYS A 133 -7.25 -8.43 -10.27
N ILE A 134 -5.95 -8.26 -10.03
CA ILE A 134 -5.41 -7.70 -8.78
C ILE A 134 -5.74 -6.20 -8.67
N GLY A 135 -5.57 -5.44 -9.76
CA GLY A 135 -5.94 -4.04 -9.85
C GLY A 135 -7.43 -3.79 -9.61
N GLN A 136 -8.30 -4.64 -10.15
CA GLN A 136 -9.74 -4.60 -9.84
C GLN A 136 -10.03 -4.79 -8.35
N LYS A 137 -9.33 -5.72 -7.67
CA LYS A 137 -9.47 -5.93 -6.22
C LYS A 137 -8.98 -4.73 -5.40
N ILE A 138 -7.86 -4.11 -5.80
CA ILE A 138 -7.35 -2.88 -5.17
C ILE A 138 -8.33 -1.72 -5.37
N TRP A 139 -8.88 -1.53 -6.57
CA TRP A 139 -9.86 -0.49 -6.87
C TRP A 139 -11.18 -0.63 -6.09
N LEU A 140 -11.60 -1.88 -5.86
CA LEU A 140 -12.72 -2.20 -4.96
C LEU A 140 -12.42 -1.81 -3.50
N ASN A 141 -11.19 -1.95 -3.03
CA ASN A 141 -10.77 -1.50 -1.70
C ASN A 141 -10.73 0.04 -1.59
N GLU A 142 -10.22 0.73 -2.61
CA GLU A 142 -10.06 2.19 -2.61
C GLU A 142 -11.40 2.93 -2.73
N THR A 143 -12.28 2.48 -3.64
CA THR A 143 -13.47 3.25 -4.05
C THR A 143 -14.79 2.47 -4.05
N GLY A 144 -14.73 1.15 -3.87
CA GLY A 144 -15.84 0.26 -4.23
C GLY A 144 -16.01 0.07 -5.74
N GLY A 145 -14.97 0.28 -6.54
CA GLY A 145 -14.98 0.10 -8.01
C GLY A 145 -15.77 1.17 -8.76
N LYS A 146 -15.85 2.40 -8.23
CA LYS A 146 -16.66 3.48 -8.80
C LYS A 146 -15.88 4.27 -9.85
N ILE A 147 -16.41 4.32 -11.08
CA ILE A 147 -15.81 5.06 -12.20
C ILE A 147 -15.48 6.51 -11.84
N ASP A 148 -16.44 7.28 -11.32
CA ASP A 148 -16.21 8.70 -11.00
C ASP A 148 -15.16 8.91 -9.89
N ALA A 149 -14.96 7.92 -9.02
CA ALA A 149 -13.98 7.97 -7.94
C ALA A 149 -12.55 7.68 -8.40
N ILE A 150 -12.33 7.21 -9.63
CA ILE A 150 -10.98 7.07 -10.22
C ILE A 150 -10.27 8.44 -10.42
N THR A 151 -11.02 9.53 -10.30
CA THR A 151 -10.53 10.91 -10.21
C THR A 151 -11.10 11.57 -8.96
N SER A 152 -10.38 11.56 -7.84
CA SER A 152 -10.90 12.07 -6.56
C SER A 152 -10.03 13.18 -5.95
N TRP A 153 -10.63 13.93 -5.03
CA TRP A 153 -9.96 14.96 -4.20
C TRP A 153 -10.79 15.10 -2.92
N SER A 154 -10.26 14.69 -1.76
CA SER A 154 -10.98 14.70 -0.49
C SER A 154 -11.14 16.11 0.07
N ALA A 155 -12.14 16.34 0.93
CA ALA A 155 -12.39 17.68 1.50
C ALA A 155 -11.29 18.14 2.48
N ASN A 156 -10.47 17.19 2.96
CA ASN A 156 -9.40 17.33 3.93
C ASN A 156 -8.00 17.14 3.32
N GLU A 157 -7.88 17.19 1.99
CA GLU A 157 -6.63 16.96 1.24
C GLU A 157 -6.33 18.12 0.30
N GLU A 158 -5.05 18.42 0.09
CA GLU A 158 -4.57 19.50 -0.79
C GLU A 158 -4.11 19.01 -2.17
N PHE A 159 -4.41 17.76 -2.50
CA PHE A 159 -3.97 17.03 -3.68
C PHE A 159 -5.13 16.21 -4.29
N ALA A 160 -4.97 15.81 -5.56
CA ALA A 160 -5.85 14.83 -6.19
C ALA A 160 -5.30 13.41 -6.00
N SER A 161 -6.21 12.44 -5.94
CA SER A 161 -5.93 11.01 -5.80
C SER A 161 -6.55 10.28 -7.00
N LEU A 162 -5.71 9.69 -7.84
CA LEU A 162 -6.04 9.23 -9.18
C LEU A 162 -5.82 7.72 -9.38
N GLY A 163 -6.57 7.11 -10.31
CA GLY A 163 -6.37 5.72 -10.71
C GLY A 163 -6.86 4.71 -9.67
N ILE A 164 -6.64 3.44 -9.97
CA ILE A 164 -7.07 2.31 -9.13
C ILE A 164 -6.38 2.26 -7.76
N GLY A 165 -5.20 2.88 -7.64
CA GLY A 165 -4.38 2.94 -6.44
C GLY A 165 -4.39 4.29 -5.73
N HIS A 166 -5.26 5.24 -6.11
CA HIS A 166 -5.28 6.59 -5.52
C HIS A 166 -3.90 7.29 -5.52
N PHE A 167 -3.20 7.20 -6.66
CA PHE A 167 -1.91 7.85 -6.89
C PHE A 167 -2.03 9.37 -6.72
N ILE A 168 -1.14 9.92 -5.89
CA ILE A 168 -1.17 11.31 -5.44
C ILE A 168 -0.61 12.21 -6.53
N TRP A 169 -1.32 13.32 -6.82
CA TRP A 169 -0.90 14.36 -7.76
C TRP A 169 -1.08 15.76 -7.15
N PHE A 170 0.03 16.49 -7.02
CA PHE A 170 0.08 17.80 -6.38
C PHE A 170 -0.25 18.92 -7.37
N PRO A 171 -1.03 19.95 -6.97
CA PRO A 171 -1.18 21.17 -7.74
C PRO A 171 0.13 21.96 -7.77
N VAL A 172 0.35 22.69 -8.86
CA VAL A 172 1.54 23.52 -9.07
C VAL A 172 1.84 24.42 -7.87
N GLY A 173 3.10 24.46 -7.44
CA GLY A 173 3.57 25.32 -6.35
C GLY A 173 3.28 24.82 -4.93
N LYS A 174 2.64 23.66 -4.74
CA LYS A 174 2.50 23.04 -3.41
C LYS A 174 3.59 22.00 -3.15
N TRP A 175 4.07 21.97 -1.91
CA TRP A 175 4.90 20.90 -1.36
C TRP A 175 4.23 20.35 -0.10
N LEU A 176 4.02 19.04 -0.04
CA LEU A 176 3.24 18.36 0.99
C LEU A 176 4.05 17.18 1.56
N PRO A 177 3.80 16.72 2.80
CA PRO A 177 4.63 15.72 3.49
C PRO A 177 4.42 14.27 2.99
N PHE A 178 3.96 14.09 1.75
CA PHE A 178 3.62 12.80 1.14
C PHE A 178 4.49 12.54 -0.09
N GLU A 179 4.64 11.27 -0.47
CA GLU A 179 5.34 10.89 -1.70
C GLU A 179 4.38 11.02 -2.91
N GLU A 180 4.69 11.93 -3.84
CA GLU A 180 3.89 12.10 -5.05
C GLU A 180 4.09 10.90 -5.98
N SER A 181 2.99 10.29 -6.46
CA SER A 181 3.04 8.97 -7.11
C SER A 181 2.39 8.92 -8.50
N PHE A 182 1.53 9.88 -8.86
CA PHE A 182 0.95 9.94 -10.20
C PHE A 182 1.98 10.31 -11.30
N PRO A 183 2.92 11.25 -11.09
CA PRO A 183 3.98 11.49 -12.08
C PRO A 183 4.90 10.29 -12.27
N ALA A 184 5.21 9.57 -11.19
CA ALA A 184 6.01 8.35 -11.24
C ALA A 184 5.31 7.20 -12.00
N LEU A 185 3.98 7.08 -11.88
CA LEU A 185 3.16 6.18 -12.69
C LEU A 185 3.28 6.52 -14.19
N LEU A 186 3.17 7.80 -14.56
CA LEU A 186 3.26 8.23 -15.95
C LEU A 186 4.67 7.98 -16.54
N GLU A 187 5.74 8.20 -15.78
CA GLU A 187 7.10 7.85 -16.22
C GLU A 187 7.32 6.34 -16.34
N PHE A 188 6.72 5.52 -15.47
CA PHE A 188 6.70 4.06 -15.62
C PHE A 188 5.98 3.66 -16.92
N MET A 189 4.80 4.21 -17.17
CA MET A 189 4.00 3.97 -18.37
C MET A 189 4.74 4.36 -19.65
N ARG A 190 5.40 5.53 -19.66
CA ARG A 190 6.25 5.99 -20.76
C ARG A 190 7.39 5.00 -21.05
N LYS A 191 8.10 4.52 -20.02
CA LYS A 191 9.15 3.49 -20.17
C LYS A 191 8.64 2.15 -20.70
N LYS A 192 7.33 1.87 -20.54
CA LYS A 192 6.65 0.70 -21.11
C LYS A 192 6.06 0.96 -22.51
N ASN A 193 6.27 2.14 -23.10
CA ASN A 193 5.67 2.60 -24.37
C ASN A 193 4.13 2.65 -24.35
N VAL A 194 3.52 2.85 -23.17
CA VAL A 194 2.08 3.09 -23.04
C VAL A 194 1.77 4.49 -23.57
N ARG A 195 0.80 4.60 -24.48
CA ARG A 195 0.37 5.89 -25.05
C ARG A 195 -0.31 6.74 -23.97
N LEU A 196 0.37 7.78 -23.51
CA LEU A 196 -0.17 8.78 -22.60
C LEU A 196 -1.08 9.79 -23.34
N PRO A 197 -2.01 10.47 -22.64
CA PRO A 197 -2.70 11.66 -23.15
C PRO A 197 -1.69 12.75 -23.53
N ALA A 198 -1.88 13.41 -24.67
CA ALA A 198 -0.85 14.30 -25.25
C ALA A 198 -0.47 15.48 -24.33
N TRP A 199 -1.40 15.96 -23.50
CA TRP A 199 -1.15 17.02 -22.53
C TRP A 199 -0.44 16.55 -21.25
N LEU A 200 -0.38 15.23 -21.00
CA LEU A 200 0.45 14.60 -19.96
C LEU A 200 1.81 14.17 -20.51
N ASP A 201 1.91 13.81 -21.80
CA ASP A 201 3.15 13.33 -22.43
C ASP A 201 4.11 14.47 -22.80
N GLN A 202 4.49 15.24 -21.80
CA GLN A 202 5.43 16.35 -21.91
C GLN A 202 6.81 15.93 -21.40
N THR A 203 7.88 16.58 -21.89
CA THR A 203 9.29 16.26 -21.58
C THR A 203 9.58 16.15 -20.07
N GLN A 204 8.84 16.91 -19.27
CA GLN A 204 8.64 16.69 -17.85
C GLN A 204 7.13 16.53 -17.62
N ILE A 205 6.71 15.53 -16.84
CA ILE A 205 5.30 15.36 -16.49
C ILE A 205 4.77 16.62 -15.79
N PRO A 206 3.63 17.18 -16.23
CA PRO A 206 3.07 18.38 -15.61
C PRO A 206 2.53 18.10 -14.19
N ALA A 207 2.58 19.14 -13.35
CA ALA A 207 1.82 19.17 -12.10
C ALA A 207 0.30 19.19 -12.37
N ASN A 208 -0.51 18.89 -11.36
CA ASN A 208 -1.97 18.88 -11.48
C ASN A 208 -2.47 20.27 -11.95
N PRO A 209 -3.15 20.37 -13.10
CA PRO A 209 -3.57 21.65 -13.68
C PRO A 209 -4.71 22.30 -12.87
N TRP A 210 -5.41 21.52 -12.04
CA TRP A 210 -6.46 22.03 -11.17
C TRP A 210 -5.83 22.43 -9.83
N THR A 211 -5.66 23.74 -9.64
CA THR A 211 -4.97 24.34 -8.48
C THR A 211 -5.71 24.12 -7.16
N SER A 212 -7.01 23.85 -7.23
CA SER A 212 -7.88 23.67 -6.07
C SER A 212 -8.95 22.60 -6.29
N ARG A 213 -9.43 22.05 -5.18
CA ARG A 213 -10.57 21.12 -5.15
C ARG A 213 -11.86 21.68 -5.78
N ALA A 214 -12.09 22.99 -5.65
CA ALA A 214 -13.24 23.65 -6.25
C ALA A 214 -13.13 23.68 -7.78
N GLU A 215 -11.93 23.98 -8.29
CA GLU A 215 -11.62 23.95 -9.72
C GLU A 215 -11.68 22.53 -10.30
N PHE A 216 -11.12 21.54 -9.60
CA PHE A 216 -11.20 20.11 -9.96
C PHE A 216 -12.66 19.65 -10.09
N ARG A 217 -13.51 20.04 -9.12
CA ARG A 217 -14.96 19.77 -9.16
C ARG A 217 -15.66 20.48 -10.31
N LYS A 218 -15.36 21.76 -10.56
CA LYS A 218 -15.91 22.53 -11.70
C LYS A 218 -15.55 21.87 -13.05
N ASN A 219 -14.33 21.34 -13.15
CA ASN A 219 -13.83 20.65 -14.34
C ASN A 219 -14.16 19.14 -14.40
N SER A 220 -14.94 18.61 -13.47
CA SER A 220 -15.29 17.17 -13.39
C SER A 220 -15.86 16.57 -14.68
N ASN A 221 -16.51 17.40 -15.51
CA ASN A 221 -17.12 17.03 -16.79
C ASN A 221 -16.39 17.58 -18.03
N SER A 222 -15.23 18.20 -17.88
CA SER A 222 -14.43 18.74 -19.00
C SER A 222 -13.90 17.61 -19.91
N PRO A 223 -13.56 17.90 -21.19
CA PRO A 223 -12.95 16.91 -22.08
C PRO A 223 -11.66 16.30 -21.49
N GLN A 224 -10.79 17.15 -20.94
CA GLN A 224 -9.52 16.76 -20.31
C GLN A 224 -9.70 15.82 -19.11
N MET A 225 -10.72 16.05 -18.26
CA MET A 225 -11.02 15.18 -17.13
C MET A 225 -11.64 13.85 -17.58
N LYS A 226 -12.43 13.85 -18.65
CA LYS A 226 -13.00 12.63 -19.25
C LYS A 226 -11.92 11.77 -19.92
N GLU A 227 -11.00 12.39 -20.65
CA GLU A 227 -9.80 11.74 -21.21
C GLU A 227 -8.94 11.12 -20.09
N LEU A 228 -8.70 11.85 -19.00
CA LEU A 228 -7.98 11.34 -17.83
C LEU A 228 -8.66 10.10 -17.22
N ARG A 229 -9.99 10.10 -17.03
CA ARG A 229 -10.71 8.91 -16.57
C ARG A 229 -10.59 7.75 -17.54
N GLN A 230 -10.77 7.99 -18.83
CA GLN A 230 -10.74 6.94 -19.84
C GLN A 230 -9.36 6.27 -19.85
N PHE A 231 -8.29 7.07 -19.91
CA PHE A 231 -6.91 6.60 -19.76
C PHE A 231 -6.68 5.78 -18.48
N LEU A 232 -7.20 6.23 -17.33
CA LEU A 232 -7.10 5.50 -16.06
C LEU A 232 -7.93 4.21 -16.00
N LEU A 233 -8.99 4.07 -16.79
CA LEU A 233 -9.79 2.84 -16.90
C LEU A 233 -9.19 1.84 -17.89
N ASP A 234 -8.58 2.33 -18.97
CA ASP A 234 -7.94 1.49 -19.98
C ASP A 234 -6.61 0.90 -19.49
N THR A 235 -5.90 1.60 -18.60
CA THR A 235 -4.55 1.24 -18.12
C THR A 235 -4.49 0.55 -16.73
N VAL A 236 -5.55 -0.18 -16.37
CA VAL A 236 -5.67 -0.87 -15.06
C VAL A 236 -4.56 -1.91 -14.81
N ALA A 237 -4.08 -2.58 -15.87
CA ALA A 237 -3.02 -3.57 -15.75
C ALA A 237 -1.65 -2.89 -15.47
N GLU A 238 -1.39 -1.80 -16.16
CA GLU A 238 -0.16 -0.99 -16.11
C GLU A 238 -0.04 -0.28 -14.76
N GLN A 239 -1.14 0.28 -14.26
CA GLN A 239 -1.22 0.80 -12.88
C GLN A 239 -0.92 -0.28 -11.84
N THR A 240 -1.33 -1.53 -12.08
CA THR A 240 -1.01 -2.63 -11.17
C THR A 240 0.44 -3.07 -11.28
N GLN A 241 1.02 -3.10 -12.49
CA GLN A 241 2.45 -3.36 -12.68
C GLN A 241 3.33 -2.27 -12.02
N PHE A 242 2.90 -1.00 -12.04
CA PHE A 242 3.56 0.06 -11.28
C PHE A 242 3.50 -0.17 -9.77
N MET A 243 2.34 -0.60 -9.22
CA MET A 243 2.24 -0.99 -7.81
C MET A 243 3.12 -2.23 -7.48
N VAL A 244 3.35 -3.15 -8.43
CA VAL A 244 4.30 -4.26 -8.29
C VAL A 244 5.76 -3.76 -8.29
N GLU A 245 6.14 -2.84 -9.17
CA GLU A 245 7.50 -2.26 -9.20
C GLU A 245 7.79 -1.48 -7.90
N ARG A 246 6.81 -0.71 -7.41
CA ARG A 246 6.87 -0.10 -6.07
C ARG A 246 7.02 -1.16 -4.96
N ALA A 247 6.27 -2.26 -5.04
CA ALA A 247 6.37 -3.34 -4.06
C ALA A 247 7.73 -4.07 -4.07
N GLN A 248 8.40 -4.13 -5.22
CA GLN A 248 9.77 -4.65 -5.34
C GLN A 248 10.76 -3.72 -4.63
N GLY A 249 10.76 -2.42 -4.98
CA GLY A 249 11.66 -1.43 -4.41
C GLY A 249 11.44 -1.18 -2.92
N ALA A 250 10.25 -1.47 -2.41
CA ALA A 250 9.91 -1.32 -0.99
C ALA A 250 10.82 -2.12 -0.05
N MET A 251 11.23 -3.34 -0.43
CA MET A 251 12.13 -4.14 0.41
C MET A 251 13.53 -3.49 0.49
N GLU A 252 14.09 -3.00 -0.61
CA GLU A 252 15.36 -2.26 -0.58
C GLU A 252 15.25 -1.01 0.33
N LYS A 253 14.16 -0.24 0.20
CA LYS A 253 13.87 0.95 1.03
C LYS A 253 13.81 0.60 2.52
N ILE A 254 13.21 -0.54 2.88
CA ILE A 254 13.12 -1.05 4.26
C ILE A 254 14.49 -1.51 4.78
N LEU A 255 15.24 -2.29 4.00
CA LEU A 255 16.57 -2.78 4.42
C LEU A 255 17.60 -1.65 4.52
N LYS A 256 17.57 -0.68 3.61
CA LYS A 256 18.46 0.50 3.63
C LYS A 256 18.20 1.43 4.83
N THR A 257 17.03 1.30 5.47
CA THR A 257 16.64 2.04 6.68
C THR A 257 16.55 1.16 7.94
N THR A 258 17.06 -0.08 7.88
CA THR A 258 17.09 -1.02 9.01
C THR A 258 18.53 -1.46 9.28
N PRO A 259 19.11 -1.12 10.44
CA PRO A 259 20.46 -1.56 10.83
C PRO A 259 20.61 -3.09 10.80
N ASP A 260 21.83 -3.56 10.56
CA ASP A 260 22.13 -4.99 10.49
C ASP A 260 21.96 -5.68 11.85
N GLY A 261 21.50 -6.94 11.83
CA GLY A 261 21.16 -7.75 13.00
C GLY A 261 19.73 -8.29 12.97
N ALA A 262 19.27 -8.83 14.10
CA ALA A 262 18.04 -9.63 14.19
C ALA A 262 16.76 -8.93 13.66
N GLU A 263 16.61 -7.61 13.79
CA GLU A 263 15.46 -6.87 13.24
C GLU A 263 15.40 -6.99 11.71
N ARG A 264 16.56 -6.85 11.05
CA ARG A 264 16.73 -6.96 9.59
C ARG A 264 16.49 -8.39 9.11
N GLU A 265 17.13 -9.36 9.77
CA GLU A 265 17.00 -10.78 9.46
C GLU A 265 15.55 -11.25 9.54
N HIS A 266 14.85 -10.87 10.62
CA HIS A 266 13.44 -11.14 10.83
C HIS A 266 12.57 -10.53 9.72
N ILE A 267 12.81 -9.27 9.32
CA ILE A 267 12.09 -8.63 8.21
C ILE A 267 12.23 -9.42 6.90
N VAL A 268 13.44 -9.89 6.56
CA VAL A 268 13.67 -10.70 5.34
C VAL A 268 12.96 -12.06 5.44
N ILE A 269 13.03 -12.73 6.58
CA ILE A 269 12.34 -14.00 6.83
C ILE A 269 10.83 -13.83 6.64
N GLN A 270 10.22 -12.85 7.31
CA GLN A 270 8.77 -12.66 7.29
C GLN A 270 8.26 -12.23 5.90
N PHE A 271 9.01 -11.37 5.20
CA PHE A 271 8.67 -11.01 3.81
C PHE A 271 8.77 -12.22 2.87
N THR A 272 9.80 -13.06 3.04
CA THR A 272 9.98 -14.28 2.26
C THR A 272 8.86 -15.30 2.51
N ARG A 273 8.36 -15.41 3.76
CA ARG A 273 7.14 -16.18 4.07
C ARG A 273 5.94 -15.63 3.29
N VAL A 274 5.68 -14.33 3.34
CA VAL A 274 4.52 -13.70 2.67
C VAL A 274 4.58 -13.84 1.14
N ILE A 275 5.75 -13.69 0.51
CA ILE A 275 5.94 -13.93 -0.93
C ILE A 275 5.60 -15.38 -1.28
N ARG A 276 6.19 -16.35 -0.57
CA ARG A 276 5.95 -17.80 -0.82
C ARG A 276 4.51 -18.22 -0.56
N ALA A 277 3.82 -17.54 0.35
CA ALA A 277 2.42 -17.77 0.69
C ALA A 277 1.39 -17.10 -0.25
N SER A 278 1.83 -16.30 -1.22
CA SER A 278 0.94 -15.46 -2.03
C SER A 278 1.43 -15.34 -3.47
N GLU A 279 1.07 -16.32 -4.31
CA GLU A 279 1.37 -16.43 -5.76
C GLU A 279 1.15 -15.13 -6.57
N ASN A 280 0.20 -14.31 -6.14
CA ASN A 280 -0.19 -13.06 -6.80
C ASN A 280 0.25 -11.79 -6.04
N PHE A 281 1.03 -11.96 -4.96
CA PHE A 281 1.59 -10.94 -4.08
C PHE A 281 0.61 -9.90 -3.51
N TYR A 282 -0.70 -10.15 -3.61
CA TYR A 282 -1.77 -9.19 -3.32
C TYR A 282 -1.63 -8.45 -1.97
N PRO A 283 -1.36 -9.11 -0.83
CA PRO A 283 -1.26 -8.42 0.46
C PRO A 283 -0.10 -7.43 0.53
N LEU A 284 1.00 -7.69 -0.19
CA LEU A 284 2.15 -6.79 -0.25
C LEU A 284 1.83 -5.59 -1.14
N ILE A 285 1.35 -5.84 -2.36
CA ILE A 285 1.00 -4.79 -3.35
C ILE A 285 -0.04 -3.83 -2.75
N ASP A 286 -1.15 -4.37 -2.23
CA ASP A 286 -2.23 -3.56 -1.67
C ASP A 286 -1.80 -2.82 -0.40
N TYR A 287 -1.11 -3.46 0.55
CA TYR A 287 -0.71 -2.80 1.79
C TYR A 287 0.36 -1.71 1.58
N ILE A 288 1.31 -1.91 0.66
CA ILE A 288 2.32 -0.89 0.31
C ILE A 288 1.63 0.31 -0.36
N ASN A 289 0.71 0.08 -1.30
CA ASN A 289 -0.06 1.18 -1.89
C ASN A 289 -0.92 1.92 -0.85
N PHE A 290 -1.53 1.16 0.07
CA PHE A 290 -2.45 1.67 1.09
C PHE A 290 -1.78 2.40 2.26
N LYS A 291 -0.59 2.00 2.69
CA LYS A 291 0.07 2.46 3.94
C LYS A 291 1.58 2.70 3.83
N GLY A 292 2.16 2.57 2.64
CA GLY A 292 3.58 2.77 2.40
C GLY A 292 4.47 1.68 3.00
N GLU A 293 5.78 1.87 2.87
CA GLU A 293 6.78 0.90 3.32
C GLU A 293 7.04 1.00 4.84
N GLY A 294 6.65 2.12 5.45
CA GLY A 294 6.81 2.38 6.89
C GLY A 294 8.19 2.91 7.27
N THR A 295 8.94 3.44 6.30
CA THR A 295 10.33 3.90 6.44
C THR A 295 10.46 5.43 6.52
N ASN A 296 9.47 6.19 6.05
CA ASN A 296 9.47 7.64 6.08
C ASN A 296 9.36 8.17 7.52
N PRO A 297 10.37 8.87 8.07
CA PRO A 297 10.32 9.39 9.43
C PRO A 297 9.29 10.53 9.58
N ASN A 298 8.81 11.16 8.50
CA ASN A 298 7.81 12.23 8.60
C ASN A 298 6.41 11.68 8.88
N GLU A 299 6.10 10.46 8.44
CA GLU A 299 4.82 9.78 8.69
C GLU A 299 4.72 9.08 10.06
N ALA A 300 5.84 8.98 10.79
CA ALA A 300 5.89 8.30 12.07
C ALA A 300 5.22 9.11 13.20
N ALA A 301 4.31 8.48 13.95
CA ALA A 301 3.65 9.11 15.10
C ALA A 301 4.34 8.72 16.41
N MET A 302 4.16 9.51 17.48
CA MET A 302 4.62 9.10 18.80
C MET A 302 3.78 7.92 19.30
N ASN A 303 4.41 6.80 19.63
CA ASN A 303 3.78 5.70 20.35
C ASN A 303 3.66 6.08 21.84
N ARG A 304 2.43 6.11 22.35
CA ARG A 304 2.07 6.51 23.73
C ARG A 304 2.47 5.47 24.78
N GLU A 305 2.65 4.21 24.38
CA GLU A 305 3.03 3.08 25.24
C GLU A 305 4.57 3.01 25.40
N THR A 306 5.34 3.40 24.37
CA THR A 306 6.81 3.25 24.35
C THR A 306 7.62 4.55 24.32
N GLY A 307 6.98 5.71 24.11
CA GLY A 307 7.65 7.01 24.01
C GLY A 307 8.56 7.17 22.78
N ARG A 308 8.47 6.27 21.79
CA ARG A 308 9.27 6.28 20.56
C ARG A 308 8.40 6.60 19.34
N ARG A 309 9.00 7.18 18.29
CA ARG A 309 8.28 7.39 17.01
C ARG A 309 8.13 6.06 16.27
N GLN A 310 6.94 5.80 15.74
CA GLN A 310 6.57 4.56 15.07
C GLN A 310 5.82 4.84 13.75
N GLY A 311 6.23 4.14 12.68
CA GLY A 311 5.53 4.10 11.39
C GLY A 311 4.42 3.03 11.36
N TRP A 312 3.67 2.99 10.25
CA TRP A 312 2.46 2.16 10.11
C TRP A 312 2.43 1.33 8.80
N GLY A 313 3.54 1.31 8.08
CA GLY A 313 3.68 0.65 6.77
C GLY A 313 4.21 -0.78 6.88
N LEU A 314 4.58 -1.36 5.74
CA LEU A 314 4.95 -2.78 5.65
C LEU A 314 6.02 -3.22 6.66
N LYS A 315 7.06 -2.41 6.92
CA LYS A 315 8.09 -2.72 7.94
C LYS A 315 7.47 -3.11 9.29
N GLN A 316 6.47 -2.35 9.76
CA GLN A 316 5.85 -2.61 11.07
C GLN A 316 4.87 -3.79 11.06
N VAL A 317 4.35 -4.18 9.90
CA VAL A 317 3.58 -5.43 9.74
C VAL A 317 4.50 -6.64 9.82
N LEU A 318 5.61 -6.62 9.08
CA LEU A 318 6.60 -7.70 9.09
C LEU A 318 7.20 -7.91 10.49
N LEU A 319 7.53 -6.83 11.20
CA LEU A 319 8.00 -6.89 12.60
C LEU A 319 6.93 -7.32 13.62
N LYS A 320 5.66 -7.42 13.23
CA LYS A 320 4.58 -7.92 14.08
C LYS A 320 4.23 -9.39 13.81
N MET A 321 4.59 -9.92 12.64
CA MET A 321 4.60 -11.36 12.38
C MET A 321 5.67 -12.02 13.27
N ASN A 322 5.42 -13.24 13.74
CA ASN A 322 6.30 -13.98 14.64
C ASN A 322 6.31 -15.50 14.36
N GLY A 323 5.46 -15.97 13.45
CA GLY A 323 5.38 -17.36 13.05
C GLY A 323 6.55 -17.82 12.18
N ASP A 324 6.66 -19.14 12.11
CA ASP A 324 7.64 -19.94 11.37
C ASP A 324 6.98 -20.74 10.24
N THR A 325 5.73 -21.18 10.43
CA THR A 325 4.95 -22.01 9.48
C THR A 325 5.01 -21.51 8.04
N SER A 326 5.09 -22.46 7.11
CA SER A 326 5.12 -22.26 5.67
C SER A 326 3.76 -22.38 4.99
N ASP A 327 2.68 -22.74 5.71
CA ASP A 327 1.34 -22.90 5.13
C ASP A 327 0.82 -21.58 4.50
N PRO A 328 0.53 -21.55 3.19
CA PRO A 328 0.00 -20.37 2.51
C PRO A 328 -1.35 -19.87 3.03
N LYS A 329 -2.12 -20.67 3.76
CA LYS A 329 -3.35 -20.20 4.42
C LYS A 329 -3.02 -19.48 5.75
N ALA A 330 -2.22 -20.08 6.63
CA ALA A 330 -1.80 -19.52 7.91
C ALA A 330 -0.95 -18.24 7.78
N VAL A 331 0.06 -18.22 6.90
CA VAL A 331 0.94 -17.05 6.71
C VAL A 331 0.15 -15.80 6.29
N ARG A 332 -0.85 -15.96 5.41
CA ARG A 332 -1.71 -14.85 4.96
C ARG A 332 -2.72 -14.44 6.02
N ALA A 333 -3.17 -15.35 6.88
CA ALA A 333 -3.95 -14.99 8.06
C ALA A 333 -3.09 -14.16 9.04
N GLU A 334 -1.88 -14.62 9.34
CA GLU A 334 -0.93 -13.93 10.23
C GLU A 334 -0.58 -12.53 9.73
N PHE A 335 -0.32 -12.36 8.42
CA PHE A 335 -0.09 -11.04 7.81
C PHE A 335 -1.29 -10.10 8.00
N ALA A 336 -2.52 -10.62 7.86
CA ALA A 336 -3.74 -9.84 8.09
C ALA A 336 -3.91 -9.46 9.57
N ASP A 337 -3.62 -10.36 10.52
CA ASP A 337 -3.64 -10.06 11.95
C ASP A 337 -2.57 -9.04 12.36
N ALA A 338 -1.36 -9.15 11.80
CA ALA A 338 -0.28 -8.19 11.99
C ALA A 338 -0.65 -6.79 11.44
N ALA A 339 -1.18 -6.72 10.22
CA ALA A 339 -1.66 -5.47 9.63
C ALA A 339 -2.83 -4.85 10.42
N GLN A 340 -3.78 -5.66 10.88
CA GLN A 340 -4.87 -5.21 11.76
C GLN A 340 -4.31 -4.62 13.06
N PHE A 341 -3.37 -5.31 13.74
CA PHE A 341 -2.76 -4.83 14.97
C PHE A 341 -2.03 -3.50 14.77
N VAL A 342 -1.25 -3.36 13.69
CA VAL A 342 -0.53 -2.12 13.35
C VAL A 342 -1.50 -0.95 13.13
N LEU A 343 -2.62 -1.17 12.44
CA LEU A 343 -3.62 -0.12 12.21
C LEU A 343 -4.43 0.23 13.47
N GLN A 344 -4.75 -0.75 14.32
CA GLN A 344 -5.37 -0.49 15.62
C GLN A 344 -4.41 0.25 16.58
N GLN A 345 -3.11 0.00 16.50
CA GLN A 345 -2.09 0.80 17.18
C GLN A 345 -1.99 2.23 16.60
N ARG A 346 -2.10 2.41 15.27
CA ARG A 346 -2.17 3.75 14.64
C ARG A 346 -3.33 4.56 15.19
N VAL A 347 -4.52 3.96 15.33
CA VAL A 347 -5.72 4.63 15.83
C VAL A 347 -5.66 4.91 17.34
N ARG A 348 -5.02 4.04 18.15
CA ARG A 348 -4.74 4.35 19.57
C ARG A 348 -3.84 5.58 19.73
N ASN A 349 -2.78 5.67 18.93
CA ASN A 349 -1.80 6.75 19.04
C ASN A 349 -2.32 8.08 18.43
N LEU A 350 -3.07 7.98 17.33
CA LEU A 350 -3.72 9.08 16.61
C LEU A 350 -5.26 8.88 16.55
N PRO A 351 -6.02 9.25 17.61
CA PRO A 351 -7.47 9.00 17.71
C PRO A 351 -8.32 9.60 16.59
N SER A 352 -7.86 10.66 15.92
CA SER A 352 -8.52 11.25 14.75
C SER A 352 -8.68 10.25 13.58
N ASN A 353 -7.82 9.22 13.50
CA ASN A 353 -7.94 8.17 12.47
C ASN A 353 -9.10 7.20 12.71
N ARG A 354 -9.83 7.28 13.84
CA ARG A 354 -10.92 6.35 14.19
C ARG A 354 -11.98 6.22 13.10
N VAL A 355 -12.28 7.31 12.40
CA VAL A 355 -13.27 7.34 11.30
C VAL A 355 -12.91 6.42 10.13
N PHE A 356 -11.63 6.11 9.92
CA PHE A 356 -11.16 5.25 8.83
C PHE A 356 -11.02 3.77 9.23
N GLU A 357 -10.96 3.47 10.53
CA GLU A 357 -10.60 2.15 11.06
C GLU A 357 -11.49 1.03 10.50
N ALA A 358 -12.81 1.23 10.43
CA ALA A 358 -13.74 0.24 9.92
C ALA A 358 -13.53 -0.07 8.42
N GLY A 359 -13.10 0.92 7.61
CA GLY A 359 -12.71 0.70 6.22
C GLY A 359 -11.37 -0.02 6.10
N TRP A 360 -10.40 0.41 6.91
CA TRP A 360 -9.07 -0.18 6.98
C TRP A 360 -9.10 -1.68 7.36
N LEU A 361 -9.89 -2.05 8.38
CA LEU A 361 -10.01 -3.45 8.79
C LEU A 361 -10.75 -4.31 7.76
N ARG A 362 -11.76 -3.77 7.05
CA ARG A 362 -12.40 -4.49 5.93
C ARG A 362 -11.40 -4.78 4.80
N ARG A 363 -10.54 -3.81 4.46
CA ARG A 363 -9.48 -3.99 3.45
C ARG A 363 -8.48 -5.07 3.86
N VAL A 364 -7.95 -4.99 5.09
CA VAL A 364 -6.99 -5.97 5.63
C VAL A 364 -7.58 -7.38 5.70
N ALA A 365 -8.88 -7.54 6.01
CA ALA A 365 -9.54 -8.83 6.01
C ALA A 365 -9.48 -9.54 4.63
N THR A 366 -9.36 -8.81 3.52
CA THR A 366 -9.25 -9.39 2.16
C THR A 366 -7.89 -10.04 1.86
N TYR A 367 -6.87 -9.85 2.71
CA TYR A 367 -5.55 -10.49 2.60
C TYR A 367 -5.57 -11.95 3.02
N ARG A 368 -6.50 -12.31 3.93
CA ARG A 368 -6.73 -13.69 4.35
C ARG A 368 -7.12 -14.54 3.13
N PRO A 369 -6.86 -15.85 3.15
CA PRO A 369 -7.52 -16.76 2.21
C PRO A 369 -9.03 -16.57 2.29
N ILE A 370 -9.70 -16.60 1.15
CA ILE A 370 -11.16 -16.80 1.14
C ILE A 370 -11.38 -18.17 1.79
N ALA A 371 -12.20 -18.23 2.85
CA ALA A 371 -12.56 -19.49 3.47
C ALA A 371 -13.33 -20.34 2.44
N ASP A 372 -12.98 -21.62 2.34
CA ASP A 372 -13.70 -22.54 1.45
C ASP A 372 -15.19 -22.54 1.84
N PRO A 373 -16.13 -22.29 0.90
CA PRO A 373 -17.55 -22.27 1.23
C PRO A 373 -18.02 -23.65 1.75
N GLU A 374 -17.39 -24.72 1.26
CA GLU A 374 -17.54 -26.10 1.74
C GLU A 374 -17.04 -26.32 3.18
N SER A 375 -16.06 -25.55 3.67
CA SER A 375 -15.49 -25.75 5.01
C SER A 375 -16.28 -25.04 6.13
N SER A 376 -17.47 -24.51 5.82
CA SER A 376 -18.38 -23.92 6.81
C SER A 376 -19.32 -24.99 7.38
N PRO A 377 -19.30 -25.30 8.68
CA PRO A 377 -20.23 -26.27 9.26
C PRO A 377 -21.68 -25.79 9.03
N LYS A 378 -22.50 -26.66 8.42
CA LYS A 378 -23.85 -26.32 7.92
C LYS A 378 -24.67 -25.60 8.99
N ARG A 379 -24.84 -24.28 8.80
CA ARG A 379 -25.52 -23.37 9.73
C ARG A 379 -26.89 -23.91 10.09
N ALA A 380 -27.04 -24.42 11.31
CA ALA A 380 -28.26 -25.08 11.77
C ALA A 380 -29.49 -24.19 11.53
N LEU A 381 -30.50 -24.76 10.88
CA LEU A 381 -31.72 -24.05 10.52
C LEU A 381 -32.44 -23.63 11.81
N ARG A 382 -32.46 -22.32 12.12
CA ARG A 382 -33.19 -21.80 13.28
C ARG A 382 -34.68 -22.14 13.11
N LYS A 383 -35.19 -23.08 13.92
CA LYS A 383 -36.63 -23.29 14.08
C LYS A 383 -37.25 -21.95 14.48
N SER A 384 -38.25 -21.50 13.74
CA SER A 384 -39.00 -20.29 14.07
C SER A 384 -39.80 -20.52 15.36
N LEU A 385 -39.53 -19.74 16.40
CA LEU A 385 -40.45 -19.63 17.53
C LEU A 385 -41.76 -19.00 17.01
N ARG A 386 -42.83 -19.79 16.97
CA ARG A 386 -44.18 -19.25 16.82
C ARG A 386 -44.54 -18.56 18.14
N VAL A 387 -44.70 -17.25 18.11
CA VAL A 387 -45.31 -16.52 19.22
C VAL A 387 -46.82 -16.80 19.17
N THR A 388 -47.30 -17.62 20.09
CA THR A 388 -48.74 -17.74 20.37
C THR A 388 -49.17 -16.52 21.16
N ALA A 389 -49.93 -15.62 20.54
CA ALA A 389 -50.70 -14.63 21.28
C ALA A 389 -51.82 -15.36 22.04
N ALA A 390 -51.94 -15.12 23.33
CA ALA A 390 -53.11 -15.48 24.13
C ALA A 390 -54.09 -14.30 24.16
N GLN A 391 -55.38 -14.62 24.34
CA GLN A 391 -56.45 -13.66 24.62
C GLN A 391 -56.67 -13.55 26.13
#